data_AF-A0A1F4PQW7-F1
#
_entry.id   AF-A0A1F4PQW7-F1
#
_cell.length_a   1.000
_cell.length_b   1.000
_cell.length_c   1.000
_cell.angle_alpha   90.00
_cell.angle_beta   90.00
_cell.angle_gamma   90.00
#
_symmetry.space_group_name_H-M   'P 1'
#
loop_
_entity.id
_entity.type
_entity.pdbx_description
1 polymer ?
#
loop_
_entity_poly.entity_id
_entity_poly.type
_entity_poly.pdbx_seq_one_letter_code
_entity_poly.pdbx_strand_id
1 'polypeptide(L)'
;MSNIKLILMSMLLIFGGVLFFLHQESWIMINFASPSSHIKKNNIQIQPKETPIWIFANGNFKKETTEIIFSNDHAQTIKLLLNSWLTTLEEENIIDKQITVQSVILSPSGQDAFICLTESPLGKQASTYEKLMIIESMLKTLKDAKLGIINVRLLVHHQPMLDPHLNFDISWPVTGYLG
;
A
#
# COMPACT_ATOMS: atom_id res chain seq x y z
N MET A 1 -36.37 -54.69 28.64
CA MET A 1 -36.65 -53.29 28.22
C MET A 1 -35.87 -52.21 29.00
N SER A 2 -35.41 -52.44 30.23
CA SER A 2 -34.66 -51.42 31.00
C SER A 2 -33.25 -51.12 30.44
N ASN A 3 -32.50 -52.15 30.04
CA ASN A 3 -31.09 -52.01 29.62
C ASN A 3 -30.92 -51.20 28.32
N ILE A 4 -31.90 -51.25 27.41
CA ILE A 4 -31.86 -50.48 26.16
C ILE A 4 -31.91 -48.98 26.43
N LYS A 5 -32.69 -48.54 27.43
CA LYS A 5 -32.78 -47.12 27.81
C LYS A 5 -31.46 -46.60 28.39
N LEU A 6 -30.77 -47.43 29.17
CA LEU A 6 -29.47 -47.11 29.76
C LEU A 6 -28.38 -46.94 28.70
N ILE A 7 -28.33 -47.85 27.72
CA ILE A 7 -27.40 -47.78 26.59
C ILE A 7 -27.66 -46.50 25.77
N LEU A 8 -28.93 -46.18 25.51
CA LEU A 8 -29.31 -44.98 24.76
C LEU A 8 -28.89 -43.69 25.49
N MET A 9 -29.05 -43.64 26.81
CA MET A 9 -28.60 -42.49 27.63
C MET A 9 -27.08 -42.35 27.60
N SER A 10 -26.32 -43.45 27.74
CA SER A 10 -24.86 -43.39 27.69
C SER A 10 -24.34 -42.90 26.33
N MET A 11 -24.96 -43.34 25.24
CA MET A 11 -24.58 -42.95 23.89
C MET A 11 -24.81 -41.45 23.66
N LEU A 12 -25.91 -40.91 24.21
CA LEU A 12 -26.26 -39.49 24.08
C LEU A 12 -25.30 -38.58 24.86
N LEU A 13 -24.85 -39.02 26.04
CA LEU A 13 -23.84 -38.31 26.84
C LEU A 13 -22.46 -38.30 26.16
N ILE A 14 -22.04 -39.43 25.59
CA ILE A 14 -20.76 -39.50 24.85
C ILE A 14 -20.81 -38.59 23.63
N PHE A 15 -21.91 -38.62 22.87
CA PHE A 15 -22.06 -37.80 21.68
C PHE A 15 -22.08 -36.29 22.01
N GLY A 16 -22.77 -35.91 23.09
CA GLY A 16 -22.76 -34.54 23.60
C GLY A 16 -21.36 -34.07 24.05
N GLY A 17 -20.61 -34.94 24.73
CA GLY A 17 -19.24 -34.64 25.16
C GLY A 17 -18.27 -34.43 23.99
N VAL A 18 -18.37 -35.27 22.95
CA VAL A 18 -17.55 -35.13 21.73
C VAL A 18 -17.85 -33.81 21.01
N LEU A 19 -19.13 -33.44 20.88
CA LEU A 19 -19.52 -32.17 20.26
C LEU A 19 -19.02 -30.96 21.05
N PHE A 20 -19.09 -30.99 22.39
CA PHE A 20 -18.58 -29.91 23.24
C PHE A 20 -17.06 -29.76 23.12
N PHE A 21 -16.32 -30.87 23.12
CA PHE A 21 -14.88 -30.88 22.95
C PHE A 21 -14.46 -30.31 21.58
N LEU A 22 -15.14 -30.72 20.50
CA LEU A 22 -14.87 -30.21 19.15
C LEU A 22 -15.16 -28.71 19.00
N HIS A 23 -16.12 -28.17 19.74
CA HIS A 23 -16.39 -26.74 19.78
C HIS A 23 -15.28 -25.96 20.51
N GLN A 24 -14.75 -26.49 21.61
CA GLN A 24 -13.70 -25.82 22.39
C GLN A 24 -12.39 -25.67 21.61
N GLU A 25 -12.00 -26.70 20.86
CA GLU A 25 -10.76 -26.73 20.06
C GLU A 25 -10.85 -25.97 18.72
N SER A 26 -11.95 -25.25 18.46
CA SER A 26 -12.14 -24.45 17.24
C SER A 26 -11.98 -25.25 15.93
N TRP A 27 -12.11 -26.58 15.95
CA TRP A 27 -12.00 -27.44 14.77
C TRP A 27 -13.22 -27.37 13.86
N ILE A 28 -14.34 -26.87 14.36
CA ILE A 28 -15.55 -26.64 13.58
C ILE A 28 -15.69 -25.13 13.31
N MET A 29 -15.13 -24.67 12.20
CA MET A 29 -15.51 -23.37 11.64
C MET A 29 -16.89 -23.52 10.96
N ILE A 30 -17.98 -23.30 11.70
CA ILE A 30 -19.30 -23.13 11.08
C ILE A 30 -19.31 -21.75 10.42
N ASN A 31 -18.89 -21.72 9.16
CA ASN A 31 -18.93 -20.52 8.35
C ASN A 31 -20.39 -20.29 7.95
N PHE A 32 -21.15 -19.61 8.81
CA PHE A 32 -22.45 -19.06 8.43
C PHE A 32 -22.19 -17.96 7.39
N ALA A 33 -22.09 -18.37 6.13
CA ALA A 33 -22.21 -17.48 4.99
C ALA A 33 -23.66 -16.97 4.96
N SER A 34 -23.97 -16.02 5.84
CA SER A 34 -25.19 -15.24 5.75
C SER A 34 -25.10 -14.43 4.46
N PRO A 35 -25.97 -14.62 3.46
CA PRO A 35 -26.04 -13.77 2.29
C PRO A 35 -26.77 -12.49 2.70
N SER A 36 -26.19 -11.73 3.63
CA SER A 36 -26.74 -10.49 4.13
C SER A 36 -25.65 -9.43 4.16
N SER A 37 -25.06 -9.21 2.99
CA SER A 37 -24.87 -7.84 2.56
C SER A 37 -25.37 -7.77 1.13
N HIS A 38 -26.50 -7.08 0.94
CA HIS A 38 -26.60 -6.26 -0.26
C HIS A 38 -25.42 -5.30 -0.17
N ILE A 39 -24.27 -5.71 -0.71
CA ILE A 39 -23.29 -4.76 -1.19
C ILE A 39 -24.10 -3.96 -2.19
N LYS A 40 -24.59 -2.79 -1.76
CA LYS A 40 -24.87 -1.72 -2.69
C LYS A 40 -23.58 -1.64 -3.47
N LYS A 41 -23.57 -2.21 -4.68
CA LYS A 41 -22.71 -1.71 -5.74
C LYS A 41 -23.14 -0.26 -5.88
N ASN A 42 -22.63 0.61 -5.02
CA ASN A 42 -22.33 1.94 -5.45
C ASN A 42 -21.44 1.66 -6.66
N ASN A 43 -22.01 1.84 -7.84
CA ASN A 43 -21.24 2.14 -9.03
C ASN A 43 -20.51 3.44 -8.67
N ILE A 44 -19.44 3.31 -7.89
CA ILE A 44 -18.45 4.35 -7.77
C ILE A 44 -17.91 4.38 -9.16
N GLN A 45 -18.31 5.41 -9.89
CA GLN A 45 -17.86 5.63 -11.24
C GLN A 45 -16.37 5.95 -11.09
N ILE A 46 -15.56 4.90 -11.20
CA ILE A 46 -14.12 4.96 -11.18
C ILE A 46 -13.74 5.64 -12.50
N GLN A 47 -13.69 6.97 -12.48
CA GLN A 47 -13.32 7.76 -13.65
C GLN A 47 -11.80 7.99 -13.59
N PRO A 48 -11.08 7.74 -14.69
CA PRO A 48 -9.71 8.18 -14.83
C PRO A 48 -9.63 9.69 -14.59
N LYS A 49 -8.60 10.11 -13.85
CA LYS A 49 -8.33 11.50 -13.56
C LYS A 49 -6.93 11.83 -14.06
N GLU A 50 -6.85 12.87 -14.90
CA GLU A 50 -5.58 13.46 -15.27
C GLU A 50 -4.86 13.97 -14.02
N THR A 51 -3.71 13.38 -13.74
CA THR A 51 -2.88 13.69 -12.59
C THR A 51 -1.47 14.00 -13.08
N PRO A 52 -0.88 15.11 -12.62
CA PRO A 52 0.45 15.45 -13.06
C PRO A 52 1.51 14.63 -12.34
N ILE A 53 2.50 14.21 -13.13
CA ILE A 53 3.75 13.62 -12.69
C ILE A 53 4.85 14.65 -12.89
N TRP A 54 5.63 14.87 -11.84
CA TRP A 54 6.80 15.74 -11.88
C TRP A 54 8.05 14.89 -12.01
N ILE A 55 8.93 15.29 -12.93
CA ILE A 55 10.27 14.70 -13.12
C ILE A 55 11.31 15.81 -13.11
N PHE A 56 12.51 15.50 -12.66
CA PHE A 56 13.64 16.43 -12.77
C PHE A 56 14.63 15.91 -13.82
N ALA A 57 14.74 16.64 -14.93
CA ALA A 57 15.59 16.28 -16.05
C ALA A 57 16.27 17.52 -16.61
N ASN A 58 17.55 17.40 -16.99
CA ASN A 58 18.32 18.50 -17.59
C ASN A 58 18.30 19.79 -16.74
N GLY A 59 18.41 19.64 -15.42
CA GLY A 59 18.48 20.77 -14.49
C GLY A 59 17.14 21.47 -14.20
N ASN A 60 16.02 20.97 -14.72
CA ASN A 60 14.70 21.59 -14.54
C ASN A 60 13.62 20.57 -14.21
N PHE A 61 12.60 21.02 -13.48
CA PHE A 61 11.38 20.24 -13.29
C PHE A 61 10.50 20.31 -14.54
N LYS A 62 10.16 19.15 -15.08
CA LYS A 62 9.14 18.99 -16.12
C LYS A 62 7.89 18.38 -15.50
N LYS A 63 6.74 18.71 -16.09
CA LYS A 63 5.42 18.23 -15.67
C LYS A 63 4.81 17.45 -16.83
N GLU A 64 4.46 16.21 -16.57
CA GLU A 64 3.78 15.32 -17.51
C GLU A 64 2.40 14.97 -16.96
N THR A 65 1.44 14.75 -17.84
CA THR A 65 0.08 14.38 -17.43
C THR A 65 -0.13 12.92 -17.71
N THR A 66 -0.59 12.17 -16.71
CA THR A 66 -1.00 10.78 -16.88
C THR A 66 -2.43 10.58 -16.38
N GLU A 67 -3.14 9.62 -16.96
CA GLU A 67 -4.46 9.22 -16.50
C GLU A 67 -4.34 8.19 -15.39
N ILE A 68 -4.78 8.55 -14.18
CA ILE A 68 -4.79 7.62 -13.04
C ILE A 68 -6.19 7.33 -12.61
N ILE A 69 -6.43 6.06 -12.39
CA ILE A 69 -7.67 5.57 -11.82
C ILE A 69 -7.64 5.79 -10.31
N PHE A 70 -8.38 6.79 -9.82
CA PHE A 70 -8.49 7.08 -8.39
C PHE A 70 -9.45 6.08 -7.75
N SER A 71 -8.95 5.36 -6.74
CA SER A 71 -9.75 4.46 -5.92
C SER A 71 -10.06 5.11 -4.57
N ASN A 72 -11.09 4.60 -3.88
CA ASN A 72 -11.36 5.01 -2.50
C ASN A 72 -10.22 4.63 -1.54
N ASP A 73 -9.42 3.64 -1.91
CA ASP A 73 -8.23 3.27 -1.16
C ASP A 73 -7.07 4.18 -1.61
N HIS A 74 -6.79 5.19 -0.79
CA HIS A 74 -5.69 6.13 -1.04
C HIS A 74 -4.35 5.41 -1.17
N ALA A 75 -4.12 4.31 -0.46
CA ALA A 75 -2.87 3.56 -0.56
C ALA A 75 -2.70 2.95 -1.97
N GLN A 76 -3.77 2.43 -2.56
CA GLN A 76 -3.75 1.93 -3.94
C GLN A 76 -3.54 3.07 -4.94
N THR A 77 -4.19 4.21 -4.74
CA THR A 77 -4.01 5.39 -5.60
C THR A 77 -2.56 5.89 -5.56
N ILE A 78 -1.94 5.96 -4.38
CA ILE A 78 -0.51 6.30 -4.22
C ILE A 78 0.37 5.28 -4.92
N LYS A 79 0.09 3.98 -4.74
CA LYS A 79 0.86 2.91 -5.39
C LYS A 79 0.81 3.02 -6.93
N LEU A 80 -0.36 3.26 -7.51
CA LEU A 80 -0.52 3.45 -8.95
C LEU A 80 0.24 4.69 -9.42
N LEU A 81 0.05 5.84 -8.74
CA LEU A 81 0.71 7.10 -9.06
C LEU A 81 2.23 7.01 -9.05
N LEU A 82 2.79 6.37 -8.03
CA LEU A 82 4.23 6.24 -7.89
C LEU A 82 4.83 5.21 -8.84
N ASN A 83 4.09 4.15 -9.19
CA ASN A 83 4.53 3.26 -10.26
C ASN A 83 4.55 4.00 -11.61
N SER A 84 3.54 4.81 -11.91
CA SER A 84 3.55 5.66 -13.11
C SER A 84 4.74 6.64 -13.09
N TRP A 85 5.03 7.28 -11.95
CA TRP A 85 6.21 8.14 -11.80
C TRP A 85 7.53 7.38 -12.04
N LEU A 86 7.70 6.18 -11.47
CA LEU A 86 8.89 5.35 -11.70
C LEU A 86 9.03 4.95 -13.17
N THR A 87 7.94 4.58 -13.83
CA THR A 87 7.93 4.29 -15.27
C THR A 87 8.37 5.50 -16.08
N THR A 88 7.87 6.70 -15.77
CA THR A 88 8.32 7.92 -16.44
C THR A 88 9.81 8.20 -16.23
N LEU A 89 10.34 7.94 -15.02
CA LEU A 89 11.79 8.09 -14.77
C LEU A 89 12.63 7.09 -15.60
N GLU A 90 12.14 5.87 -15.78
CA GLU A 90 12.78 4.84 -16.60
C GLU A 90 12.77 5.23 -18.08
N GLU A 91 11.61 5.67 -18.60
CA GLU A 91 11.44 6.12 -19.99
C GLU A 91 12.34 7.32 -20.34
N GLU A 92 12.50 8.28 -19.43
CA GLU A 92 13.39 9.43 -19.59
C GLU A 92 14.87 9.12 -19.28
N ASN A 93 15.21 7.85 -19.01
CA ASN A 93 16.57 7.38 -18.67
C ASN A 93 17.18 8.09 -17.44
N ILE A 94 16.34 8.54 -16.51
CA ILE A 94 16.77 9.14 -15.23
C ILE A 94 17.22 8.05 -14.25
N ILE A 95 16.58 6.88 -14.31
CA ILE A 95 16.97 5.65 -13.62
C ILE A 95 17.29 4.56 -14.64
N ASP A 96 18.23 3.68 -14.32
CA ASP A 96 18.75 2.61 -15.18
C ASP A 96 18.18 1.23 -14.84
N LYS A 97 17.21 1.18 -13.92
CA LYS A 97 16.65 -0.06 -13.38
C LYS A 97 15.14 0.00 -13.33
N GLN A 98 14.52 -1.15 -13.56
CA GLN A 98 13.10 -1.35 -13.35
C GLN A 98 12.80 -1.43 -11.85
N ILE A 99 12.18 -0.38 -11.32
CA ILE A 99 11.81 -0.28 -9.90
C ILE A 99 10.29 -0.19 -9.81
N THR A 100 9.70 -0.86 -8.82
CA THR A 100 8.26 -0.82 -8.57
C THR A 100 7.96 -0.58 -7.10
N VAL A 101 6.79 0.00 -6.84
CA VAL A 101 6.20 0.08 -5.50
C VAL A 101 5.55 -1.25 -5.17
N GLN A 102 6.13 -1.99 -4.24
CA GLN A 102 5.60 -3.26 -3.74
C GLN A 102 4.31 -3.05 -2.96
N SER A 103 4.34 -2.13 -1.99
CA SER A 103 3.21 -1.84 -1.12
C SER A 103 3.23 -0.40 -0.63
N VAL A 104 2.04 0.10 -0.29
CA VAL A 104 1.86 1.38 0.39
C VAL A 104 0.97 1.10 1.59
N ILE A 105 1.37 1.62 2.75
CA ILE A 105 0.57 1.57 3.98
C ILE A 105 0.38 3.00 4.46
N LEU A 106 -0.83 3.32 4.90
CA LEU A 106 -1.13 4.61 5.51
C LEU A 106 -1.18 4.46 7.03
N SER A 107 -0.73 5.47 7.76
CA SER A 107 -0.98 5.56 9.19
C SER A 107 -2.49 5.63 9.48
N PRO A 108 -2.95 5.30 10.71
CA PRO A 108 -4.37 5.37 11.05
C PRO A 108 -5.00 6.76 10.84
N SER A 109 -4.21 7.84 10.89
CA SER A 109 -4.67 9.20 10.57
C SER A 109 -4.79 9.47 9.07
N GLY A 110 -4.22 8.61 8.22
CA GLY A 110 -4.12 8.81 6.78
C GLY A 110 -3.08 9.84 6.35
N GLN A 111 -2.34 10.43 7.30
CA GLN A 111 -1.43 11.56 7.02
C GLN A 111 0.01 11.11 6.71
N ASP A 112 0.42 9.90 7.11
CA ASP A 112 1.74 9.37 6.81
C ASP A 112 1.63 8.18 5.87
N ALA A 113 2.40 8.22 4.78
CA ALA A 113 2.49 7.12 3.83
C ALA A 113 3.83 6.39 3.96
N PHE A 114 3.78 5.08 4.17
CA PHE A 114 4.92 4.18 4.16
C PHE A 114 4.95 3.49 2.80
N ILE A 115 5.96 3.79 1.98
CA ILE A 115 6.07 3.33 0.60
C ILE A 115 7.23 2.34 0.52
N CYS A 116 6.93 1.09 0.19
CA CYS A 116 7.93 0.04 0.03
C CYS A 116 8.24 -0.18 -1.44
N LEU A 117 9.51 0.02 -1.81
CA LEU A 117 10.05 -0.16 -3.15
C LEU A 117 10.80 -1.49 -3.25
N THR A 118 10.92 -2.01 -4.48
CA THR A 118 11.78 -3.17 -4.77
C THR A 118 13.26 -2.84 -4.56
N GLU A 119 13.70 -1.67 -5.01
CA GLU A 119 15.07 -1.17 -4.87
C GLU A 119 15.06 0.35 -4.66
N SER A 120 16.23 0.92 -4.31
CA SER A 120 16.38 2.37 -4.26
C SER A 120 16.41 2.96 -5.68
N PRO A 121 15.65 4.03 -5.96
CA PRO A 121 15.72 4.76 -7.24
C PRO A 121 16.95 5.67 -7.33
N LEU A 122 17.80 5.69 -6.31
CA LEU A 122 18.96 6.56 -6.24
C LEU A 122 20.21 5.84 -6.74
N GLY A 123 20.81 6.37 -7.80
CA GLY A 123 22.09 5.87 -8.32
C GLY A 123 23.22 6.07 -7.30
N LYS A 124 24.06 5.06 -7.10
CA LYS A 124 25.20 5.14 -6.16
C LYS A 124 26.19 6.27 -6.52
N GLN A 125 26.35 6.53 -7.82
CA GLN A 125 27.25 7.54 -8.37
C GLN A 125 26.58 8.91 -8.54
N ALA A 126 25.27 9.02 -8.32
CA ALA A 126 24.57 10.29 -8.44
C ALA A 126 25.02 11.25 -7.35
N SER A 127 25.15 12.53 -7.70
CA SER A 127 25.40 13.59 -6.74
C SER A 127 24.26 13.70 -5.72
N THR A 128 24.54 14.22 -4.53
CA THR A 128 23.52 14.49 -3.52
C THR A 128 22.40 15.37 -4.07
N TYR A 129 22.75 16.33 -4.94
CA TYR A 129 21.79 17.21 -5.59
C TYR A 129 20.83 16.43 -6.49
N GLU A 130 21.34 15.60 -7.40
CA GLU A 130 20.50 14.78 -8.30
C GLU A 130 19.58 13.85 -7.51
N LYS A 131 20.12 13.18 -6.48
CA LYS A 131 19.32 12.34 -5.58
C LYS A 131 18.19 13.12 -4.92
N LEU A 132 18.50 14.31 -4.39
CA LEU A 132 17.51 15.18 -3.77
C LEU A 132 16.43 15.61 -4.78
N MET A 133 16.82 15.94 -6.02
CA MET A 133 15.86 16.35 -7.04
C MET A 133 14.93 15.20 -7.47
N ILE A 134 15.43 13.97 -7.53
CA ILE A 134 14.59 12.78 -7.77
C ILE A 134 13.54 12.66 -6.67
N ILE A 135 13.95 12.71 -5.39
CA ILE A 135 13.00 12.64 -4.25
C ILE A 135 12.03 13.82 -4.28
N GLU A 136 12.49 15.03 -4.55
CA GLU A 136 11.64 16.22 -4.63
C GLU A 136 10.60 16.10 -5.76
N SER A 137 10.96 15.49 -6.91
CA SER A 137 10.03 15.23 -8.00
C SER A 137 8.90 14.27 -7.59
N MET A 138 9.23 13.24 -6.79
CA MET A 138 8.26 12.32 -6.20
C MET A 138 7.31 13.07 -5.24
N LEU A 139 7.85 13.91 -4.36
CA LEU A 139 7.07 14.67 -3.37
C LEU A 139 6.13 15.67 -4.06
N LYS A 140 6.59 16.38 -5.10
CA LYS A 140 5.74 17.26 -5.93
C LYS A 140 4.61 16.51 -6.61
N THR A 141 4.88 15.30 -7.12
CA THR A 141 3.87 14.41 -7.69
C THR A 141 2.79 14.05 -6.67
N LEU A 142 3.20 13.64 -5.46
CA LEU A 142 2.28 13.31 -4.37
C LEU A 142 1.48 14.53 -3.87
N LYS A 143 2.10 15.71 -3.81
CA LYS A 143 1.48 16.97 -3.42
C LYS A 143 0.36 17.36 -4.37
N ASP A 144 0.62 17.32 -5.67
CA ASP A 144 -0.36 17.71 -6.69
C ASP A 144 -1.55 16.74 -6.78
N ALA A 145 -1.35 15.47 -6.38
CA ALA A 145 -2.43 14.49 -6.31
C ALA A 145 -3.48 14.79 -5.20
N LYS A 146 -3.15 15.66 -4.22
CA LYS A 146 -4.04 16.13 -3.15
C LYS A 146 -4.70 14.99 -2.35
N LEU A 147 -3.95 13.94 -2.05
CA LEU A 147 -4.44 12.73 -1.36
C LEU A 147 -4.53 12.88 0.17
N GLY A 148 -4.24 14.06 0.71
CA GLY A 148 -4.32 14.35 2.16
C GLY A 148 -3.13 13.86 2.99
N ILE A 149 -2.13 13.25 2.34
CA ILE A 149 -0.88 12.85 3.00
C ILE A 149 0.01 14.08 3.25
N ILE A 150 0.66 14.09 4.41
CA ILE A 150 1.54 15.15 4.89
C ILE A 150 2.99 14.67 4.87
N ASN A 151 3.24 13.42 5.26
CA ASN A 151 4.58 12.86 5.31
C ASN A 151 4.68 11.53 4.55
N VAL A 152 5.89 11.23 4.12
CA VAL A 152 6.24 10.02 3.38
C VAL A 152 7.46 9.37 4.01
N ARG A 153 7.45 8.06 4.16
CA ARG A 153 8.61 7.25 4.54
C ARG A 153 8.90 6.26 3.43
N LEU A 154 10.13 6.30 2.92
CA LEU A 154 10.60 5.41 1.88
C LEU A 154 11.28 4.19 2.47
N LEU A 155 10.84 3.01 2.03
CA LEU A 155 11.33 1.72 2.47
C LEU A 155 11.82 0.91 1.27
N VAL A 156 12.82 0.08 1.48
CA VAL A 156 13.26 -0.97 0.56
C VAL A 156 13.28 -2.28 1.35
N HIS A 157 12.63 -3.33 0.84
CA HIS A 157 12.46 -4.59 1.56
C HIS A 157 11.93 -4.41 3.01
N HIS A 158 10.94 -3.53 3.20
CA HIS A 158 10.33 -3.20 4.48
C HIS A 158 11.25 -2.55 5.53
N GLN A 159 12.44 -2.09 5.13
CA GLN A 159 13.36 -1.33 5.99
C GLN A 159 13.53 0.10 5.46
N PRO A 160 13.84 1.11 6.30
CA PRO A 160 14.18 2.45 5.83
C PRO A 160 15.19 2.40 4.69
N MET A 161 14.92 3.15 3.62
CA MET A 161 15.84 3.21 2.50
C MET A 161 17.20 3.75 2.95
N LEU A 162 18.29 3.07 2.63
CA LEU A 162 19.63 3.51 3.04
C LEU A 162 20.29 4.30 1.91
N ASP A 163 20.81 5.48 2.23
CA ASP A 163 21.66 6.27 1.33
C ASP A 163 22.78 6.96 2.12
N PRO A 164 24.01 7.05 1.58
CA PRO A 164 25.12 7.72 2.28
C PRO A 164 24.97 9.23 2.44
N HIS A 165 24.12 9.88 1.63
CA HIS A 165 24.01 11.34 1.56
C HIS A 165 22.67 11.87 2.08
N LEU A 166 21.60 11.10 1.92
CA LEU A 166 20.25 11.47 2.33
C LEU A 166 19.74 10.59 3.47
N ASN A 167 19.09 11.19 4.46
CA ASN A 167 18.56 10.48 5.61
C ASN A 167 17.09 10.08 5.38
N PHE A 168 16.79 8.79 5.28
CA PHE A 168 15.42 8.26 5.19
C PHE A 168 14.95 7.51 6.45
N ASP A 169 15.69 7.60 7.56
CA ASP A 169 15.22 7.16 8.87
C ASP A 169 14.13 8.07 9.43
N ILE A 170 13.99 9.27 8.86
CA ILE A 170 12.93 10.22 9.16
C ILE A 170 11.89 10.27 8.04
N SER A 171 10.70 10.73 8.38
CA SER A 171 9.65 10.97 7.39
C SER A 171 9.93 12.28 6.64
N TRP A 172 9.71 12.28 5.34
CA TRP A 172 9.89 13.42 4.44
C TRP A 172 8.55 14.13 4.22
N PRO A 173 8.47 15.47 4.35
CA PRO A 173 7.23 16.20 4.17
C PRO A 173 6.88 16.27 2.67
N VAL A 174 5.62 16.00 2.33
CA VAL A 174 5.07 16.06 0.96
C VAL A 174 5.15 17.49 0.40
N THR A 175 5.24 18.50 1.26
CA THR A 175 5.45 19.89 0.84
C THR A 175 6.78 20.11 0.11
N GLY A 176 7.75 19.20 0.29
CA GLY A 176 9.11 19.33 -0.20
C GLY A 176 10.01 20.13 0.75
N TYR A 177 11.30 20.20 0.42
CA TYR A 177 12.29 21.05 1.10
C TYR A 177 12.68 22.29 0.30
N LEU A 178 12.37 22.28 -1.00
CA LEU A 178 12.65 23.37 -1.92
C LEU A 178 11.31 24.01 -2.28
N GLY A 179 10.92 25.00 -1.46
CA GLY A 179 9.62 25.68 -1.49
C GLY A 179 9.17 26.14 -2.85
#